data_AF-A0A672Q669-F1
#
_entry.id   AF-A0A672Q669-F1
#
_cell.length_a   1.000
_cell.length_b   1.000
_cell.length_c   1.000
_cell.angle_alpha   90.00
_cell.angle_beta   90.00
_cell.angle_gamma   90.00
#
_symmetry.space_group_name_H-M   'P 1'
#
loop_
_entity.id
_entity.type
_entity.pdbx_description
1 polymer ?
#
loop_
_entity_poly.entity_id
_entity_poly.type
_entity_poly.pdbx_seq_one_letter_code
_entity_poly.pdbx_strand_id
1 'polypeptide(L)'
;MPIFIMILACTVLILQKNTSLKTLRMTGNKIGNKGALQLAAMLQINATLEEIDVSDCDLATQSVIAFAIVLKNNRRIRAINVSRPLLFSLQEETTVHMAQILVVNKTLRELHMGKHDMTDTGVERLCEALKLNVSLRYLDLRCNRITQDGAKCLSEVLKQNPSLEILDLSSNRIEDDGAVYLSEAIKLPHSKLKALSVTSNNIGKKGLMSFNEAMKVNSCLTHIYIWGNKLEEPVCVAFSRLISSGRLLEEHTDVSPYEVDGHVFLAEASHGLHRHYYWTSRYGGDGDSSNSALALMASDSLSLQIYPVSHS
;
A
#
# COMPACT_ATOMS: atom_id res chain seq x y z
N MET A 1 28.88 -10.04 5.39
CA MET A 1 28.23 -9.24 6.46
C MET A 1 29.03 -8.01 6.92
N PRO A 2 30.32 -8.06 7.28
CA PRO A 2 31.01 -6.88 7.85
C PRO A 2 31.17 -5.71 6.86
N ILE A 3 31.38 -6.01 5.56
CA ILE A 3 31.51 -4.98 4.51
C ILE A 3 30.21 -4.19 4.32
N PHE A 4 29.04 -4.86 4.35
CA PHE A 4 27.75 -4.21 4.18
C PHE A 4 27.40 -3.28 5.35
N ILE A 5 27.71 -3.70 6.58
CA ILE A 5 27.52 -2.86 7.78
C ILE A 5 28.44 -1.63 7.75
N MET A 6 29.67 -1.78 7.26
CA MET A 6 30.62 -0.67 7.14
C MET A 6 30.20 0.33 6.05
N ILE A 7 29.75 -0.17 4.89
CA ILE A 7 29.16 0.67 3.83
C ILE A 7 27.93 1.41 4.37
N LEU A 8 27.07 0.71 5.10
CA LEU A 8 25.87 1.30 5.70
C LEU A 8 26.23 2.43 6.67
N ALA A 9 27.19 2.23 7.58
CA ALA A 9 27.63 3.25 8.52
C ALA A 9 28.15 4.52 7.81
N CYS A 10 28.95 4.36 6.74
CA CYS A 10 29.38 5.48 5.91
C CYS A 10 28.20 6.17 5.19
N THR A 11 27.26 5.40 4.64
CA THR A 11 26.07 5.97 3.99
C THR A 11 25.18 6.75 4.97
N VAL A 12 25.01 6.27 6.20
CA VAL A 12 24.24 6.95 7.25
C VAL A 12 24.83 8.33 7.56
N LEU A 13 26.16 8.44 7.68
CA LEU A 13 26.84 9.73 7.90
C LEU A 13 26.68 10.69 6.72
N ILE A 14 26.75 10.18 5.49
CA ILE A 14 26.53 10.98 4.28
C ILE A 14 25.08 11.47 4.23
N LEU A 15 24.11 10.60 4.54
CA LEU A 15 22.69 10.92 4.53
C LEU A 15 22.30 11.93 5.62
N GLN A 16 22.97 11.94 6.77
CA GLN A 16 22.76 12.98 7.79
C GLN A 16 23.03 14.40 7.24
N LYS A 17 24.05 14.55 6.40
CA LYS A 17 24.46 15.83 5.79
C LYS A 17 23.89 16.04 4.39
N ASN A 18 23.14 15.07 3.87
CA ASN A 18 22.59 15.15 2.53
C ASN A 18 21.61 16.33 2.43
N THR A 19 21.77 17.12 1.38
CA THR A 19 20.92 18.29 1.09
C THR A 19 20.06 18.11 -0.17
N SER A 20 20.33 17.10 -1.00
CA SER A 20 19.70 16.94 -2.32
C SER A 20 18.81 15.71 -2.44
N LEU A 21 19.22 14.56 -1.89
CA LEU A 21 18.47 13.31 -2.01
C LEU A 21 17.09 13.40 -1.35
N LYS A 22 16.07 12.96 -2.09
CA LYS A 22 14.65 12.97 -1.69
C LYS A 22 14.10 11.59 -1.42
N THR A 23 14.48 10.62 -2.25
CA THR A 23 13.99 9.24 -2.14
C THR A 23 15.15 8.31 -1.88
N LEU A 24 15.06 7.52 -0.81
CA LEU A 24 16.01 6.47 -0.48
C LEU A 24 15.31 5.12 -0.49
N ARG A 25 15.69 4.24 -1.41
CA ARG A 25 15.14 2.89 -1.52
C ARG A 25 16.23 1.87 -1.28
N MET A 26 15.98 0.99 -0.33
CA MET A 26 16.91 -0.05 0.11
C MET A 26 16.26 -1.44 0.13
N THR A 27 15.10 -1.59 -0.52
CA THR A 27 14.30 -2.82 -0.53
C THR A 27 15.13 -4.08 -0.82
N GLY A 28 14.90 -5.14 -0.04
CA GLY A 28 15.57 -6.44 -0.24
C GLY A 28 17.01 -6.51 0.26
N ASN A 29 17.57 -5.43 0.82
CA ASN A 29 18.90 -5.45 1.41
C ASN A 29 18.82 -5.88 2.88
N LYS A 30 19.67 -6.82 3.31
CA LYS A 30 19.74 -7.30 4.70
C LYS A 30 20.40 -6.29 5.65
N ILE A 31 19.77 -5.13 5.81
CA ILE A 31 20.19 -4.04 6.70
C ILE A 31 20.18 -4.53 8.15
N GLY A 32 19.17 -5.32 8.51
CA GLY A 32 18.97 -5.86 9.85
C GLY A 32 18.67 -4.78 10.89
N ASN A 33 18.39 -5.22 12.12
CA ASN A 33 17.96 -4.33 13.21
C ASN A 33 18.97 -3.20 13.51
N LYS A 34 20.28 -3.50 13.54
CA LYS A 34 21.31 -2.50 13.85
C LYS A 34 21.38 -1.39 12.80
N GLY A 35 21.34 -1.77 11.52
CA GLY A 35 21.39 -0.82 10.42
C GLY A 35 20.14 0.05 10.34
N ALA A 36 18.97 -0.55 10.56
CA ALA A 36 17.71 0.17 10.55
C ALA A 36 17.59 1.17 11.70
N LEU A 37 18.08 0.83 12.90
CA LEU A 37 18.18 1.78 14.00
C LEU A 37 19.10 2.97 13.68
N GLN A 38 20.22 2.74 12.97
CA GLN A 38 21.09 3.82 12.51
C GLN A 38 20.40 4.71 11.46
N LEU A 39 19.63 4.14 10.54
CA LEU A 39 18.82 4.89 9.59
C LEU A 39 17.75 5.72 10.29
N ALA A 40 17.05 5.15 11.27
CA ALA A 40 16.08 5.87 12.10
C ALA A 40 16.75 7.03 12.84
N ALA A 41 17.93 6.82 13.44
CA ALA A 41 18.70 7.89 14.08
C ALA A 41 19.11 8.99 13.09
N MET A 42 19.51 8.64 11.87
CA MET A 42 19.81 9.62 10.81
C MET A 42 18.58 10.45 10.43
N LEU A 43 17.41 9.84 10.33
CA LEU A 43 16.15 10.54 10.02
C LEU A 43 15.71 11.52 11.12
N GLN A 44 16.27 11.47 12.33
CA GLN A 44 16.05 12.51 13.34
C GLN A 44 16.74 13.82 12.97
N ILE A 45 17.83 13.74 12.20
CA ILE A 45 18.68 14.88 11.82
C ILE A 45 18.38 15.30 10.38
N ASN A 46 18.21 14.32 9.47
CA ASN A 46 18.00 14.60 8.07
C ASN A 46 16.65 15.32 7.86
N ALA A 47 16.73 16.48 7.20
CA ALA A 47 15.59 17.34 6.91
C ALA A 47 15.25 17.40 5.41
N THR A 48 15.78 16.48 4.59
CA THR A 48 15.65 16.53 3.13
C THR A 48 14.91 15.36 2.52
N LEU A 49 15.08 14.15 3.06
CA LEU A 49 14.44 12.93 2.58
C LEU A 49 12.93 13.01 2.79
N GLU A 50 12.20 12.72 1.71
CA GLU A 50 10.74 12.73 1.64
C GLU A 50 10.16 11.32 1.53
N GLU A 51 10.93 10.36 1.01
CA GLU A 51 10.54 8.95 0.89
C GLU A 51 11.66 8.04 1.38
N ILE A 52 11.27 7.02 2.16
CA ILE A 52 12.17 5.93 2.53
C ILE A 52 11.49 4.57 2.36
N ASP A 53 12.13 3.70 1.58
CA ASP A 53 11.75 2.29 1.43
C ASP A 53 12.82 1.40 2.05
N VAL A 54 12.43 0.75 3.15
CA VAL A 54 13.23 -0.22 3.90
C VAL A 54 12.47 -1.55 4.01
N SER A 55 11.62 -1.86 3.03
CA SER A 55 10.87 -3.11 2.99
C SER A 55 11.78 -4.31 2.69
N ASP A 56 11.44 -5.48 3.24
CA ASP A 56 12.24 -6.70 3.08
C ASP A 56 13.72 -6.52 3.46
N CYS A 57 13.96 -5.74 4.53
CA CYS A 57 15.31 -5.38 4.99
C CYS A 57 15.73 -6.03 6.33
N ASP A 58 15.10 -7.14 6.70
CA ASP A 58 15.28 -7.81 7.99
C ASP A 58 15.00 -6.88 9.20
N LEU A 59 13.97 -6.04 9.10
CA LEU A 59 13.56 -5.12 10.17
C LEU A 59 12.92 -5.90 11.33
N ALA A 60 13.51 -5.84 12.53
CA ALA A 60 12.85 -6.37 13.74
C ALA A 60 11.87 -5.34 14.34
N THR A 61 11.03 -5.77 15.29
CA THR A 61 10.04 -4.93 15.98
C THR A 61 10.62 -3.59 16.46
N GLN A 62 11.79 -3.61 17.11
CA GLN A 62 12.45 -2.40 17.63
C GLN A 62 12.78 -1.38 16.52
N SER A 63 13.18 -1.84 15.34
CA SER A 63 13.50 -0.97 14.22
C SER A 63 12.26 -0.27 13.66
N VAL A 64 11.16 -1.00 13.49
CA VAL A 64 9.89 -0.43 13.02
C VAL A 64 9.36 0.59 14.03
N ILE A 65 9.45 0.29 15.32
CA ILE A 65 9.09 1.22 16.39
C ILE A 65 10.00 2.46 16.37
N ALA A 66 11.30 2.30 16.14
CA ALA A 66 12.21 3.43 16.03
C ALA A 66 11.83 4.35 14.87
N PHE A 67 11.49 3.81 13.69
CA PHE A 67 10.97 4.63 12.59
C PHE A 67 9.69 5.37 12.96
N ALA A 68 8.73 4.71 13.62
CA ALA A 68 7.53 5.36 14.12
C ALA A 68 7.87 6.53 15.07
N ILE A 69 8.75 6.31 16.05
CA ILE A 69 9.18 7.37 16.99
C ILE A 69 9.77 8.57 16.26
N VAL A 70 10.61 8.34 15.24
CA VAL A 70 11.22 9.40 14.44
C VAL A 70 10.17 10.20 13.67
N LEU A 71 9.19 9.50 13.08
CA LEU A 71 8.08 10.13 12.36
C LEU A 71 7.16 10.97 13.26
N LYS A 72 7.19 10.80 14.58
CA LYS A 72 6.46 11.70 15.49
C LYS A 72 6.89 13.16 15.32
N ASN A 73 8.17 13.39 15.05
CA ASN A 73 8.77 14.72 14.92
C ASN A 73 9.18 15.07 13.49
N ASN A 74 9.58 14.08 12.67
CA ASN A 74 9.98 14.33 11.30
C ASN A 74 8.77 14.72 10.44
N ARG A 75 8.79 15.96 9.92
CA ARG A 75 7.73 16.51 9.07
C ARG A 75 8.08 16.52 7.58
N ARG A 76 9.27 16.02 7.22
CA ARG A 76 9.74 15.97 5.84
C ARG A 76 9.36 14.67 5.17
N ILE A 77 9.47 13.54 5.87
CA ILE A 77 9.05 12.23 5.33
C ILE A 77 7.54 12.25 5.06
N ARG A 78 7.19 11.97 3.82
CA ARG A 78 5.83 11.87 3.28
C ARG A 78 5.46 10.45 2.90
N ALA A 79 6.43 9.61 2.57
CA ALA A 79 6.21 8.21 2.24
C ALA A 79 7.18 7.32 3.02
N ILE A 80 6.65 6.26 3.65
CA ILE A 80 7.47 5.25 4.31
C ILE A 80 6.96 3.84 3.97
N ASN A 81 7.89 3.00 3.55
CA ASN A 81 7.63 1.58 3.36
C ASN A 81 8.46 0.73 4.33
N VAL A 82 7.77 0.10 5.28
CA VAL A 82 8.34 -0.82 6.29
C VAL A 82 7.81 -2.25 6.12
N SER A 83 7.31 -2.59 4.92
CA SER A 83 6.67 -3.88 4.65
C SER A 83 7.62 -5.07 4.84
N ARG A 84 7.05 -6.22 5.23
CA ARG A 84 7.77 -7.47 5.53
C ARG A 84 8.86 -7.34 6.60
N PRO A 85 8.54 -6.85 7.82
CA PRO A 85 9.41 -6.98 8.97
C PRO A 85 9.49 -8.43 9.50
N LEU A 86 10.52 -8.72 10.28
CA LEU A 86 10.71 -9.96 11.05
C LEU A 86 10.10 -9.77 12.45
N LEU A 87 8.80 -10.04 12.58
CA LEU A 87 8.06 -9.89 13.82
C LEU A 87 7.85 -11.26 14.49
N PHE A 88 8.08 -11.32 15.80
CA PHE A 88 7.94 -12.55 16.61
C PHE A 88 6.89 -12.39 17.73
N SER A 89 6.10 -11.31 17.71
CA SER A 89 5.13 -10.96 18.75
C SER A 89 3.69 -10.99 18.22
N LEU A 90 2.76 -11.47 19.06
CA LEU A 90 1.32 -11.46 18.78
C LEU A 90 0.64 -10.14 19.16
N GLN A 91 1.36 -9.20 19.80
CA GLN A 91 0.76 -8.00 20.39
C GLN A 91 0.64 -6.81 19.42
N GLU A 92 1.09 -6.98 18.17
CA GLU A 92 1.00 -5.97 17.10
C GLU A 92 1.60 -4.61 17.51
N GLU A 93 2.68 -4.63 18.30
CA GLU A 93 3.34 -3.44 18.88
C GLU A 93 3.69 -2.41 17.80
N THR A 94 4.18 -2.88 16.65
CA THR A 94 4.51 -2.04 15.50
C THR A 94 3.28 -1.27 14.99
N THR A 95 2.13 -1.94 14.91
CA THR A 95 0.85 -1.34 14.51
C THR A 95 0.38 -0.30 15.51
N VAL A 96 0.50 -0.57 16.80
CA VAL A 96 0.17 0.40 17.86
C VAL A 96 0.98 1.68 17.70
N HIS A 97 2.30 1.54 17.51
CA HIS A 97 3.18 2.70 17.35
C HIS A 97 2.90 3.45 16.04
N MET A 98 2.59 2.74 14.95
CA MET A 98 2.20 3.39 13.69
C MET A 98 0.85 4.11 13.81
N ALA A 99 -0.14 3.55 14.49
CA ALA A 99 -1.41 4.22 14.77
C ALA A 99 -1.18 5.51 15.58
N GLN A 100 -0.36 5.45 16.63
CA GLN A 100 -0.03 6.64 17.44
C GLN A 100 0.59 7.75 16.60
N ILE A 101 1.45 7.43 15.63
CA ILE A 101 2.07 8.46 14.80
C ILE A 101 1.09 9.06 13.81
N LEU A 102 0.07 8.33 13.34
CA LEU A 102 -0.96 8.89 12.45
C LEU A 102 -1.82 9.94 13.18
N VAL A 103 -1.98 9.82 14.50
CA VAL A 103 -2.67 10.85 15.29
C VAL A 103 -1.89 12.17 15.29
N VAL A 104 -0.55 12.12 15.34
CA VAL A 104 0.31 13.31 15.56
C VAL A 104 0.95 13.83 14.27
N ASN A 105 1.33 12.94 13.35
CA ASN A 105 1.94 13.26 12.09
C ASN A 105 0.88 13.61 11.05
N LYS A 106 0.89 14.87 10.59
CA LYS A 106 -0.04 15.42 9.58
C LYS A 106 0.66 15.72 8.24
N THR A 107 1.85 15.17 8.03
CA THR A 107 2.63 15.33 6.78
C THR A 107 2.79 14.03 6.01
N LEU A 108 2.72 12.88 6.70
CA LEU A 108 2.77 11.57 6.09
C LEU A 108 1.56 11.36 5.18
N ARG A 109 1.84 10.98 3.93
CA ARG A 109 0.87 10.74 2.85
C ARG A 109 0.78 9.28 2.47
N GLU A 110 1.88 8.54 2.57
CA GLU A 110 1.94 7.13 2.17
C GLU A 110 2.53 6.28 3.29
N LEU A 111 1.81 5.23 3.66
CA LEU A 111 2.24 4.28 4.69
C LEU A 111 2.07 2.87 4.14
N HIS A 112 3.18 2.13 4.05
CA HIS A 112 3.13 0.73 3.66
C HIS A 112 3.45 -0.21 4.81
N MET A 113 2.44 -1.01 5.18
CA MET A 113 2.48 -1.99 6.27
C MET A 113 2.06 -3.37 5.80
N GLY A 114 2.53 -3.76 4.61
CA GLY A 114 2.30 -5.10 4.09
C GLY A 114 3.07 -6.16 4.89
N LYS A 115 2.51 -7.38 5.02
CA LYS A 115 3.17 -8.52 5.68
C LYS A 115 3.61 -8.26 7.13
N HIS A 116 2.74 -7.67 7.93
CA HIS A 116 2.96 -7.42 9.37
C HIS A 116 2.28 -8.46 10.26
N ASP A 117 1.68 -9.52 9.69
CA ASP A 117 0.80 -10.47 10.39
C ASP A 117 -0.37 -9.79 11.13
N MET A 118 -0.78 -8.60 10.65
CA MET A 118 -1.81 -7.78 11.29
C MET A 118 -3.18 -8.44 11.20
N THR A 119 -3.88 -8.49 12.32
CA THR A 119 -5.24 -8.98 12.50
C THR A 119 -6.23 -7.82 12.56
N ASP A 120 -7.52 -8.12 12.72
CA ASP A 120 -8.56 -7.09 12.81
C ASP A 120 -8.37 -6.16 14.02
N THR A 121 -7.79 -6.64 15.13
CA THR A 121 -7.46 -5.80 16.30
C THR A 121 -6.42 -4.72 15.95
N GLY A 122 -5.42 -5.05 15.15
CA GLY A 122 -4.42 -4.09 14.68
C GLY A 122 -5.04 -3.06 13.73
N VAL A 123 -5.93 -3.52 12.84
CA VAL A 123 -6.67 -2.64 11.92
C VAL A 123 -7.59 -1.69 12.68
N GLU A 124 -8.28 -2.17 13.72
CA GLU A 124 -9.15 -1.34 14.56
C GLU A 124 -8.40 -0.15 15.16
N ARG A 125 -7.22 -0.41 15.74
CA ARG A 125 -6.33 0.64 16.26
C ARG A 125 -5.88 1.62 15.18
N LEU A 126 -5.56 1.12 13.99
CA LEU A 126 -5.23 2.00 12.85
C LEU A 126 -6.44 2.84 12.45
N CYS A 127 -7.65 2.28 12.38
CA CYS A 127 -8.86 3.02 12.04
C CYS A 127 -9.13 4.18 13.00
N GLU A 128 -8.97 3.95 14.31
CA GLU A 128 -9.14 5.00 15.33
C GLU A 128 -8.21 6.19 15.04
N ALA A 129 -6.96 5.92 14.69
CA ALA A 129 -6.01 6.95 14.31
C ALA A 129 -6.34 7.60 12.95
N LEU A 130 -6.76 6.80 11.97
CA LEU A 130 -7.09 7.26 10.63
C LEU A 130 -8.31 8.19 10.62
N LYS A 131 -9.30 7.98 11.48
CA LYS A 131 -10.43 8.91 11.66
C LYS A 131 -9.96 10.33 12.04
N LEU A 132 -8.82 10.44 12.71
CA LEU A 132 -8.22 11.72 13.11
C LEU A 132 -7.13 12.22 12.14
N ASN A 133 -6.69 11.39 11.19
CA ASN A 133 -5.61 11.72 10.28
C ASN A 133 -6.12 12.27 8.94
N VAL A 134 -5.82 13.53 8.66
CA VAL A 134 -6.27 14.21 7.42
C VAL A 134 -5.21 14.26 6.33
N SER A 135 -4.02 13.68 6.54
CA SER A 135 -2.87 13.78 5.64
C SER A 135 -2.59 12.52 4.83
N LEU A 136 -2.89 11.34 5.37
CA LEU A 136 -2.66 10.07 4.72
C LEU A 136 -3.56 9.95 3.49
N ARG A 137 -2.99 9.44 2.40
CA ARG A 137 -3.60 9.30 1.08
C ARG A 137 -3.46 7.88 0.55
N TYR A 138 -2.35 7.22 0.82
CA TYR A 138 -2.08 5.83 0.48
C TYR A 138 -1.92 4.99 1.76
N LEU A 139 -2.66 3.90 1.85
CA LEU A 139 -2.48 2.88 2.89
C LEU A 139 -2.32 1.48 2.26
N ASP A 140 -1.15 0.86 2.46
CA ASP A 140 -0.90 -0.54 2.09
C ASP A 140 -1.04 -1.45 3.30
N LEU A 141 -2.02 -2.36 3.28
CA LEU A 141 -2.24 -3.39 4.29
C LEU A 141 -2.24 -4.79 3.69
N ARG A 142 -1.58 -4.99 2.55
CA ARG A 142 -1.57 -6.29 1.87
C ARG A 142 -0.92 -7.41 2.68
N CYS A 143 -1.28 -8.64 2.35
CA CYS A 143 -0.69 -9.85 2.92
C CYS A 143 -0.70 -9.83 4.47
N ASN A 144 -1.80 -9.38 5.06
CA ASN A 144 -2.04 -9.45 6.49
C ASN A 144 -3.12 -10.52 6.74
N ARG A 145 -3.70 -10.54 7.94
CA ARG A 145 -4.76 -11.47 8.37
C ARG A 145 -6.08 -10.72 8.61
N ILE A 146 -6.34 -9.73 7.76
CA ILE A 146 -7.53 -8.87 7.86
C ILE A 146 -8.73 -9.65 7.34
N THR A 147 -9.81 -9.67 8.14
CA THR A 147 -11.07 -10.32 7.77
C THR A 147 -12.13 -9.27 7.42
N GLN A 148 -13.37 -9.72 7.25
CA GLN A 148 -14.53 -8.85 7.07
C GLN A 148 -14.71 -7.82 8.20
N ASP A 149 -14.29 -8.11 9.43
CA ASP A 149 -14.44 -7.19 10.56
C ASP A 149 -13.43 -6.02 10.48
N GLY A 150 -12.18 -6.29 10.11
CA GLY A 150 -11.22 -5.23 9.80
C GLY A 150 -11.63 -4.42 8.58
N ALA A 151 -12.19 -5.05 7.54
CA ALA A 151 -12.74 -4.34 6.38
C ALA A 151 -13.93 -3.45 6.76
N LYS A 152 -14.81 -3.91 7.66
CA LYS A 152 -15.89 -3.09 8.22
C LYS A 152 -15.34 -1.85 8.91
N CYS A 153 -14.31 -2.01 9.73
CA CYS A 153 -13.65 -0.88 10.39
C CYS A 153 -13.09 0.15 9.39
N LEU A 154 -12.39 -0.32 8.35
CA LEU A 154 -11.88 0.54 7.28
C LEU A 154 -13.00 1.24 6.52
N SER A 155 -14.14 0.57 6.31
CA SER A 155 -15.30 1.21 5.68
C SER A 155 -15.80 2.41 6.49
N GLU A 156 -15.82 2.32 7.83
CA GLU A 156 -16.21 3.43 8.70
C GLU A 156 -15.23 4.60 8.64
N VAL A 157 -13.93 4.33 8.44
CA VAL A 157 -12.94 5.38 8.15
C VAL A 157 -13.29 6.09 6.85
N LEU A 158 -13.55 5.35 5.76
CA LEU A 158 -13.90 5.92 4.46
C LEU A 158 -15.19 6.74 4.49
N LYS A 159 -16.16 6.36 5.33
CA LYS A 159 -17.41 7.12 5.55
C LYS A 159 -17.17 8.44 6.29
N GLN A 160 -16.25 8.47 7.26
CA GLN A 160 -16.05 9.62 8.15
C GLN A 160 -14.96 10.58 7.67
N ASN A 161 -13.90 10.04 7.05
CA ASN A 161 -12.71 10.80 6.70
C ASN A 161 -12.35 10.60 5.21
N PRO A 162 -12.63 11.62 4.36
CA PRO A 162 -12.39 11.55 2.92
C PRO A 162 -10.91 11.79 2.55
N SER A 163 -9.95 11.56 3.44
CA SER A 163 -8.53 11.76 3.15
C SER A 163 -7.95 10.64 2.29
N LEU A 164 -8.36 9.40 2.49
CA LEU A 164 -7.74 8.25 1.83
C LEU A 164 -8.14 8.16 0.35
N GLU A 165 -7.14 8.10 -0.52
CA GLU A 165 -7.31 8.03 -1.98
C GLU A 165 -6.96 6.64 -2.52
N ILE A 166 -6.07 5.90 -1.86
CA ILE A 166 -5.58 4.59 -2.29
C ILE A 166 -5.57 3.65 -1.10
N LEU A 167 -6.22 2.50 -1.25
CA LEU A 167 -6.27 1.44 -0.26
C LEU A 167 -5.88 0.11 -0.89
N ASP A 168 -4.87 -0.55 -0.32
CA ASP A 168 -4.45 -1.88 -0.72
C ASP A 168 -4.75 -2.91 0.36
N LEU A 169 -5.64 -3.85 0.06
CA LEU A 169 -6.02 -4.97 0.91
C LEU A 169 -5.67 -6.31 0.27
N SER A 170 -4.79 -6.33 -0.74
CA SER A 170 -4.46 -7.55 -1.48
C SER A 170 -3.99 -8.68 -0.56
N SER A 171 -4.36 -9.93 -0.86
CA SER A 171 -3.96 -11.12 -0.09
C SER A 171 -4.37 -11.07 1.40
N ASN A 172 -5.59 -10.64 1.68
CA ASN A 172 -6.24 -10.78 2.99
C ASN A 172 -7.43 -11.75 2.87
N ARG A 173 -8.41 -11.71 3.79
CA ARG A 173 -9.62 -12.55 3.76
C ARG A 173 -10.86 -11.73 4.08
N ILE A 174 -11.06 -10.61 3.37
CA ILE A 174 -12.21 -9.73 3.65
C ILE A 174 -13.55 -10.34 3.25
N GLU A 175 -13.54 -11.32 2.35
CA GLU A 175 -14.72 -12.06 1.89
C GLU A 175 -15.85 -11.15 1.37
N ASP A 176 -17.05 -11.71 1.17
CA ASP A 176 -18.18 -10.97 0.59
C ASP A 176 -18.67 -9.83 1.51
N ASP A 177 -18.72 -10.06 2.81
CA ASP A 177 -19.26 -9.06 3.74
C ASP A 177 -18.33 -7.86 3.89
N GLY A 178 -17.00 -8.08 3.96
CA GLY A 178 -16.01 -7.00 3.94
C GLY A 178 -16.08 -6.17 2.66
N ALA A 179 -16.22 -6.84 1.50
CA ALA A 179 -16.40 -6.16 0.22
C ALA A 179 -17.69 -5.32 0.16
N VAL A 180 -18.79 -5.81 0.74
CA VAL A 180 -20.05 -5.06 0.84
C VAL A 180 -19.89 -3.82 1.70
N TYR A 181 -19.26 -3.91 2.88
CA TYR A 181 -19.03 -2.75 3.75
C TYR A 181 -18.20 -1.66 3.04
N LEU A 182 -17.11 -2.05 2.37
CA LEU A 182 -16.29 -1.12 1.59
C LEU A 182 -17.09 -0.49 0.45
N SER A 183 -17.89 -1.27 -0.27
CA SER A 183 -18.73 -0.79 -1.37
C SER A 183 -19.77 0.24 -0.91
N GLU A 184 -20.38 0.04 0.26
CA GLU A 184 -21.30 1.02 0.86
C GLU A 184 -20.62 2.36 1.16
N ALA A 185 -19.39 2.31 1.68
CA ALA A 185 -18.60 3.51 1.93
C ALA A 185 -18.21 4.22 0.62
N ILE A 186 -17.81 3.46 -0.40
CA ILE A 186 -17.42 3.99 -1.72
C ILE A 186 -18.58 4.70 -2.42
N LYS A 187 -19.82 4.18 -2.29
CA LYS A 187 -21.03 4.78 -2.87
C LYS A 187 -21.31 6.19 -2.34
N LEU A 188 -20.77 6.58 -1.19
CA LEU A 188 -20.99 7.91 -0.64
C LEU A 188 -20.39 9.00 -1.55
N PRO A 189 -21.10 10.12 -1.77
CA PRO A 189 -20.69 11.15 -2.72
C PRO A 189 -19.39 11.88 -2.32
N HIS A 190 -19.05 11.87 -1.03
CA HIS A 190 -17.82 12.48 -0.53
C HIS A 190 -16.62 11.51 -0.50
N SER A 191 -16.80 10.24 -0.86
CA SER A 191 -15.67 9.29 -0.93
C SER A 191 -14.63 9.82 -1.93
N LYS A 192 -13.36 9.82 -1.50
CA LYS A 192 -12.20 10.24 -2.31
C LYS A 192 -11.35 9.07 -2.77
N LEU A 193 -11.79 7.84 -2.51
CA LEU A 193 -11.06 6.64 -2.89
C LEU A 193 -11.01 6.55 -4.42
N LYS A 194 -9.80 6.63 -4.97
CA LYS A 194 -9.49 6.54 -6.41
C LYS A 194 -9.07 5.14 -6.82
N ALA A 195 -8.38 4.43 -5.93
CA ALA A 195 -7.86 3.10 -6.19
C ALA A 195 -8.10 2.15 -5.01
N LEU A 196 -8.62 0.97 -5.32
CA LEU A 196 -8.80 -0.11 -4.36
C LEU A 196 -8.21 -1.41 -4.93
N SER A 197 -7.28 -2.02 -4.19
CA SER A 197 -6.82 -3.37 -4.48
C SER A 197 -7.40 -4.37 -3.48
N VAL A 198 -8.12 -5.37 -3.98
CA VAL A 198 -8.68 -6.49 -3.22
C VAL A 198 -8.32 -7.84 -3.84
N THR A 199 -7.21 -7.90 -4.59
CA THR A 199 -6.68 -9.12 -5.19
C THR A 199 -6.54 -10.23 -4.13
N SER A 200 -6.94 -11.46 -4.45
CA SER A 200 -6.81 -12.65 -3.58
C SER A 200 -7.39 -12.47 -2.17
N ASN A 201 -8.68 -12.15 -2.06
CA ASN A 201 -9.37 -11.90 -0.78
C ASN A 201 -10.51 -12.87 -0.44
N ASN A 202 -10.63 -13.98 -1.18
CA ASN A 202 -11.74 -14.94 -1.07
C ASN A 202 -13.13 -14.28 -1.28
N ILE A 203 -13.20 -13.23 -2.08
CA ILE A 203 -14.47 -12.52 -2.37
C ILE A 203 -15.26 -13.34 -3.41
N GLY A 204 -16.54 -13.53 -3.13
CA GLY A 204 -17.52 -14.19 -3.98
C GLY A 204 -18.24 -13.23 -4.93
N LYS A 205 -19.27 -13.76 -5.60
CA LYS A 205 -20.14 -12.97 -6.46
C LYS A 205 -20.79 -11.79 -5.72
N LYS A 206 -21.25 -11.98 -4.47
CA LYS A 206 -21.98 -10.94 -3.72
C LYS A 206 -21.10 -9.70 -3.53
N GLY A 207 -19.86 -9.88 -3.07
CA GLY A 207 -18.92 -8.79 -2.82
C GLY A 207 -18.45 -8.10 -4.10
N LEU A 208 -18.08 -8.88 -5.13
CA LEU A 208 -17.60 -8.33 -6.40
C LEU A 208 -18.70 -7.56 -7.16
N MET A 209 -19.94 -8.05 -7.12
CA MET A 209 -21.08 -7.31 -7.67
C MET A 209 -21.35 -6.03 -6.87
N SER A 210 -21.13 -6.01 -5.55
CA SER A 210 -21.26 -4.79 -4.75
C SER A 210 -20.25 -3.71 -5.19
N PHE A 211 -19.00 -4.09 -5.47
CA PHE A 211 -18.00 -3.17 -6.01
C PHE A 211 -18.38 -2.65 -7.40
N ASN A 212 -18.88 -3.54 -8.27
CA ASN A 212 -19.36 -3.16 -9.60
C ASN A 212 -20.45 -2.07 -9.52
N GLU A 213 -21.44 -2.26 -8.63
CA GLU A 213 -22.49 -1.27 -8.39
C GLU A 213 -21.95 0.01 -7.75
N ALA A 214 -20.97 -0.09 -6.84
CA ALA A 214 -20.34 1.08 -6.24
C ALA A 214 -19.65 1.96 -7.29
N MET A 215 -18.97 1.36 -8.27
CA MET A 215 -18.34 2.09 -9.37
C MET A 215 -19.35 2.77 -10.31
N LYS A 216 -20.52 2.17 -10.53
CA LYS A 216 -21.58 2.83 -11.32
C LYS A 216 -22.11 4.09 -10.67
N VAL A 217 -22.16 4.12 -9.33
CA VAL A 217 -22.69 5.24 -8.55
C VAL A 217 -21.63 6.31 -8.29
N ASN A 218 -20.44 5.91 -7.85
CA ASN A 218 -19.35 6.82 -7.51
C ASN A 218 -18.31 6.83 -8.64
N SER A 219 -18.08 7.99 -9.25
CA SER A 219 -17.11 8.16 -10.35
C SER A 219 -15.67 8.43 -9.88
N CYS A 220 -15.44 8.56 -8.56
CA CYS A 220 -14.11 8.80 -8.00
C CYS A 220 -13.26 7.52 -8.03
N LEU A 221 -13.84 6.36 -7.78
CA LEU A 221 -13.14 5.08 -7.88
C LEU A 221 -12.87 4.74 -9.34
N THR A 222 -11.65 4.97 -9.81
CA THR A 222 -11.24 4.76 -11.20
C THR A 222 -10.37 3.52 -11.39
N HIS A 223 -9.70 3.04 -10.34
CA HIS A 223 -8.87 1.84 -10.36
C HIS A 223 -9.40 0.78 -9.41
N ILE A 224 -9.51 -0.45 -9.89
CA ILE A 224 -9.92 -1.59 -9.06
C ILE A 224 -9.18 -2.85 -9.48
N TYR A 225 -8.62 -3.55 -8.50
CA TYR A 225 -7.86 -4.78 -8.71
C TYR A 225 -8.53 -5.94 -7.96
N ILE A 226 -8.99 -6.96 -8.69
CA ILE A 226 -9.90 -8.01 -8.21
C ILE A 226 -9.41 -9.42 -8.53
N TRP A 227 -8.27 -9.61 -9.18
CA TRP A 227 -7.77 -10.93 -9.56
C TRP A 227 -7.61 -11.86 -8.34
N GLY A 228 -7.66 -13.18 -8.54
CA GLY A 228 -7.55 -14.15 -7.44
C GLY A 228 -8.76 -14.25 -6.50
N ASN A 229 -9.89 -13.62 -6.85
CA ASN A 229 -11.18 -13.83 -6.20
C ASN A 229 -12.05 -14.81 -7.03
N LYS A 230 -13.30 -15.09 -6.59
CA LYS A 230 -14.21 -15.99 -7.30
C LYS A 230 -14.91 -15.26 -8.46
N LEU A 231 -14.23 -15.22 -9.60
CA LEU A 231 -14.71 -14.59 -10.83
C LEU A 231 -15.72 -15.49 -11.57
N GLU A 232 -16.91 -15.64 -11.00
CA GLU A 232 -18.03 -16.33 -11.66
C GLU A 232 -18.52 -15.53 -12.88
N GLU A 233 -19.14 -16.20 -13.86
CA GLU A 233 -19.59 -15.58 -15.11
C GLU A 233 -20.40 -14.27 -14.93
N PRO A 234 -21.36 -14.15 -13.99
CA PRO A 234 -22.07 -12.87 -13.79
C PRO A 234 -21.13 -11.71 -13.42
N VAL A 235 -20.07 -11.99 -12.67
CA VAL A 235 -19.03 -11.02 -12.31
C VAL A 235 -18.21 -10.67 -13.55
N CYS A 236 -17.77 -11.67 -14.32
CA CYS A 236 -17.02 -11.46 -15.56
C CYS A 236 -17.78 -10.57 -16.54
N VAL A 237 -19.07 -10.85 -16.76
CA VAL A 237 -19.95 -10.03 -17.60
C VAL A 237 -20.08 -8.61 -17.03
N ALA A 238 -20.25 -8.46 -15.72
CA ALA A 238 -20.43 -7.15 -15.09
C ALA A 238 -19.17 -6.26 -15.21
N PHE A 239 -17.98 -6.81 -14.99
CA PHE A 239 -16.72 -6.08 -15.14
C PHE A 239 -16.34 -5.87 -16.62
N SER A 240 -16.62 -6.83 -17.49
CA SER A 240 -16.51 -6.63 -18.95
C SER A 240 -17.33 -5.43 -19.42
N ARG A 241 -18.58 -5.28 -18.94
CA ARG A 241 -19.41 -4.10 -19.23
C ARG A 241 -18.85 -2.78 -18.68
N LEU A 242 -18.24 -2.79 -17.50
CA LEU A 242 -17.56 -1.59 -16.98
C LEU A 242 -16.39 -1.19 -17.90
N ILE A 243 -15.66 -2.18 -18.41
CA ILE A 243 -14.53 -1.97 -19.31
C ILE A 243 -15.01 -1.46 -20.67
N SER A 244 -15.94 -2.17 -21.32
CA SER A 244 -16.46 -1.79 -22.64
C SER A 244 -17.20 -0.45 -22.65
N SER A 245 -17.77 -0.02 -21.52
CA SER A 245 -18.41 1.29 -21.39
C SER A 245 -17.41 2.44 -21.15
N GLY A 246 -16.13 2.14 -20.93
CA GLY A 246 -15.11 3.13 -20.57
C GLY A 246 -15.22 3.61 -19.12
N ARG A 247 -16.12 3.04 -18.31
CA ARG A 247 -16.22 3.37 -16.88
C ARG A 247 -14.99 2.87 -16.12
N LEU A 248 -14.44 1.72 -16.49
CA LEU A 248 -13.18 1.18 -16.01
C LEU A 248 -12.23 1.08 -17.20
N LEU A 249 -11.07 1.73 -17.15
CA LEU A 249 -10.09 1.59 -18.23
C LEU A 249 -9.32 0.27 -18.07
N GLU A 250 -8.88 -0.33 -19.18
CA GLU A 250 -8.16 -1.61 -19.16
C GLU A 250 -6.86 -1.53 -18.36
N GLU A 251 -6.20 -0.38 -18.37
CA GLU A 251 -4.97 -0.10 -17.62
C GLU A 251 -5.20 0.13 -16.11
N HIS A 252 -6.45 0.36 -15.69
CA HIS A 252 -6.82 0.64 -14.30
C HIS A 252 -7.32 -0.60 -13.52
N THR A 253 -7.13 -1.80 -14.09
CA THR A 253 -7.53 -3.06 -13.46
C THR A 253 -6.58 -4.20 -13.83
N ASP A 254 -6.55 -5.25 -12.99
CA ASP A 254 -5.75 -6.48 -13.17
C ASP A 254 -6.51 -7.56 -13.95
N VAL A 255 -7.62 -7.22 -14.60
CA VAL A 255 -8.43 -8.18 -15.36
C VAL A 255 -8.69 -7.73 -16.80
N SER A 256 -8.58 -8.67 -17.73
CA SER A 256 -8.91 -8.47 -19.15
C SER A 256 -10.01 -9.44 -19.59
N PRO A 257 -11.15 -8.95 -20.11
CA PRO A 257 -12.24 -9.80 -20.59
C PRO A 257 -11.85 -10.62 -21.83
N TYR A 258 -12.30 -11.86 -21.88
CA TYR A 258 -12.27 -12.69 -23.09
C TYR A 258 -13.51 -13.58 -23.15
N GLU A 259 -13.84 -14.07 -24.34
CA GLU A 259 -15.03 -14.89 -24.58
C GLU A 259 -14.64 -16.28 -25.10
N VAL A 260 -15.27 -17.32 -24.58
CA VAL A 260 -15.13 -18.71 -25.05
C VAL A 260 -16.54 -19.33 -25.11
N ASP A 261 -16.94 -19.82 -26.28
CA ASP A 261 -18.23 -20.49 -26.49
C ASP A 261 -19.47 -19.69 -26.01
N GLY A 262 -19.43 -18.36 -26.14
CA GLY A 262 -20.52 -17.47 -25.71
C GLY A 262 -20.52 -17.12 -24.22
N HIS A 263 -19.54 -17.60 -23.45
CA HIS A 263 -19.35 -17.29 -22.04
C HIS A 263 -18.21 -16.28 -21.84
N VAL A 264 -18.43 -15.29 -20.98
CA VAL A 264 -17.44 -14.24 -20.68
C VAL A 264 -16.60 -14.65 -19.47
N PHE A 265 -15.29 -14.53 -19.63
CA PHE A 265 -14.29 -14.77 -18.61
C PHE A 265 -13.40 -13.54 -18.42
N LEU A 266 -12.61 -13.54 -17.35
CA LEU A 266 -11.60 -12.54 -17.07
C LEU A 266 -10.25 -13.25 -16.94
N ALA A 267 -9.22 -12.75 -17.62
CA ALA A 267 -7.83 -13.20 -17.51
C ALA A 267 -7.00 -12.18 -16.72
N GLU A 268 -5.91 -12.62 -16.09
CA GLU A 268 -4.99 -11.71 -15.39
C GLU A 268 -4.32 -10.77 -16.39
N ALA A 269 -4.48 -9.46 -16.18
CA ALA A 269 -3.68 -8.46 -16.85
C ALA A 269 -2.44 -8.16 -16.00
N SER A 270 -1.31 -7.85 -16.64
CA SER A 270 -0.06 -7.48 -15.93
C SER A 270 -0.10 -6.05 -15.36
N HIS A 271 -1.24 -5.64 -14.83
CA HIS A 271 -1.44 -4.38 -14.13
C HIS A 271 -1.62 -4.68 -12.64
N GLY A 272 -1.12 -3.79 -11.79
CA GLY A 272 -1.28 -3.96 -10.36
C GLY A 272 -0.79 -2.73 -9.63
N LEU A 273 -1.45 -2.41 -8.52
CA LEU A 273 -1.14 -1.23 -7.70
C LEU A 273 0.34 -1.21 -7.23
N HIS A 274 0.98 -2.37 -7.17
CA HIS A 274 2.35 -2.56 -6.71
C HIS A 274 3.47 -2.28 -7.72
N ARG A 275 3.15 -2.05 -9.00
CA ARG A 275 4.17 -1.85 -10.05
C ARG A 275 5.16 -0.73 -9.73
N HIS A 276 4.76 0.28 -8.94
CA HIS A 276 5.61 1.41 -8.55
C HIS A 276 6.67 1.14 -7.47
N TYR A 277 6.45 0.16 -6.60
CA TYR A 277 7.28 -0.02 -5.39
C TYR A 277 8.14 -1.28 -5.42
N TYR A 278 7.73 -2.33 -6.14
CA TYR A 278 8.37 -3.66 -6.04
C TYR A 278 8.87 -4.21 -7.38
N TRP A 279 8.59 -3.51 -8.49
CA TRP A 279 8.94 -3.98 -9.82
C TRP A 279 9.92 -3.03 -10.49
N THR A 280 11.08 -3.56 -10.86
CA THR A 280 11.96 -2.97 -11.86
C THR A 280 11.79 -3.83 -13.11
N SER A 281 11.28 -3.25 -14.20
CA SER A 281 11.20 -3.95 -15.49
C SER A 281 12.59 -4.48 -15.85
N ARG A 282 12.72 -5.80 -16.03
CA ARG A 282 13.95 -6.38 -16.58
C ARG A 282 14.01 -6.25 -18.09
N TYR A 283 12.87 -6.14 -18.77
CA TYR A 283 12.73 -5.93 -20.22
C TYR A 283 11.34 -5.38 -20.56
N GLY A 284 11.28 -4.38 -21.47
CA GLY A 284 10.05 -3.74 -21.96
C GLY A 284 9.85 -2.36 -21.38
N GLY A 285 9.70 -1.35 -22.24
CA GLY A 285 9.43 0.02 -21.84
C GLY A 285 8.02 0.16 -21.28
N ASP A 286 7.91 0.73 -20.08
CA ASP A 286 6.63 1.01 -19.45
C ASP A 286 5.88 2.09 -20.25
N GLY A 287 4.63 1.82 -20.60
CA GLY A 287 3.71 2.86 -21.01
C GLY A 287 3.37 3.72 -19.80
N ASP A 288 3.51 5.04 -19.95
CA ASP A 288 3.46 6.07 -18.91
C ASP A 288 2.06 6.24 -18.24
N SER A 289 1.14 5.28 -18.34
CA SER A 289 -0.30 5.51 -18.15
C SER A 289 -1.06 4.61 -17.17
N SER A 290 -0.55 3.46 -16.70
CA SER A 290 -1.43 2.51 -15.96
C SER A 290 -1.62 2.80 -14.47
N ASN A 291 -0.58 3.26 -13.77
CA ASN A 291 -0.68 3.66 -12.35
C ASN A 291 0.05 4.97 -12.02
N SER A 292 0.83 5.51 -12.96
CA SER A 292 1.58 6.78 -12.80
C SER A 292 0.66 7.93 -12.38
N ALA A 293 -0.59 7.93 -12.85
CA ALA A 293 -1.62 8.90 -12.48
C ALA A 293 -2.00 8.88 -10.98
N LEU A 294 -1.65 7.83 -10.24
CA LEU A 294 -1.86 7.71 -8.79
C LEU A 294 -0.68 8.23 -7.96
N ALA A 295 0.44 8.61 -8.58
CA ALA A 295 1.62 9.09 -7.86
C ALA A 295 1.27 10.35 -7.04
N LEU A 296 1.50 10.29 -5.73
CA LEU A 296 1.24 11.41 -4.80
C LEU A 296 2.48 12.29 -4.59
N MET A 297 3.60 11.89 -5.19
CA MET A 297 4.93 12.47 -5.10
C MET A 297 5.50 12.71 -6.51
N ALA A 298 6.34 13.73 -6.67
CA ALA A 298 6.86 14.13 -7.98
C ALA A 298 7.89 13.14 -8.54
N SER A 299 7.76 12.80 -9.82
CA SER A 299 8.66 11.91 -10.57
C SER A 299 10.10 12.44 -10.68
N ASP A 300 10.28 13.77 -10.60
CA ASP A 300 11.56 14.44 -10.92
C ASP A 300 12.48 14.58 -9.69
N SER A 301 12.16 13.88 -8.59
CA SER A 301 12.94 13.97 -7.36
C SER A 301 14.18 13.06 -7.40
N LEU A 302 15.31 13.54 -6.87
CA LEU A 302 16.55 12.76 -6.83
C LEU A 302 16.35 11.51 -5.97
N SER A 303 16.35 10.34 -6.60
CA SER A 303 16.16 9.03 -5.98
C SER A 303 17.43 8.19 -5.97
N LEU A 304 17.71 7.50 -4.87
CA LEU A 304 18.80 6.54 -4.74
C LEU A 304 18.21 5.16 -4.44
N GLN A 305 18.39 4.23 -5.38
CA GLN A 305 18.09 2.81 -5.19
C GLN A 305 19.39 2.07 -4.86
N ILE A 306 19.45 1.43 -3.69
CA ILE A 306 20.52 0.52 -3.31
C ILE A 306 20.04 -0.90 -3.62
N TYR A 307 20.69 -1.57 -4.57
CA TYR A 307 20.33 -2.94 -4.96
C TYR A 307 20.99 -3.98 -4.05
N PRO A 308 20.31 -5.10 -3.75
CA PRO A 308 20.91 -6.23 -3.05
C PRO A 308 22.18 -6.70 -3.77
N VAL A 309 23.25 -6.95 -3.02
CA VAL A 309 24.46 -7.57 -3.58
C VAL A 309 24.11 -9.02 -3.93
N SER A 310 24.05 -9.36 -5.22
CA SER A 310 23.86 -10.75 -5.65
C SER A 310 25.05 -11.57 -5.20
N HIS A 311 24.84 -12.45 -4.23
CA HIS A 311 25.77 -13.55 -3.97
C HIS A 311 25.40 -14.65 -4.96
N SER A 312 26.13 -14.69 -6.09
CA SER A 312 26.30 -15.91 -6.87
C SER A 312 27.00 -16.96 -6.02
#